data_AF-A0A9D8B7A3-F1
#
_entry.id   AF-A0A9D8B7A3-F1
#
_cell.length_a   1.000
_cell.length_b   1.000
_cell.length_c   1.000
_cell.angle_alpha   90.00
_cell.angle_beta   90.00
_cell.angle_gamma   90.00
#
_symmetry.space_group_name_H-M   'P 1'
#
loop_
_entity.id
_entity.type
_entity.pdbx_description
1 polymer ?
#
loop_
_entity_poly.entity_id
_entity_poly.type
_entity_poly.pdbx_seq_one_letter_code
_entity_poly.pdbx_strand_id
1 'polypeptide(L)'
;MRRTSIAGIVSLSILIGGTLVGCASGSDCSDWEAQAADLAAGNDGLKAELGSAQAEIDSMRSELDAAKADYETLKAEWDTLETDHEATSAELETLREDYQALIEDMEISDLRNPTWQELKRFLEADKTDTLTYAADEFDCEGFAITLRDNAARRGFKSAFVALGYGEATIGHALNAFETTDRGLVYVDCTEHDLI
;
A
#
# COMPACT_ATOMS: atom_id res chain seq x y z
N MET A 1 -39.27 -49.57 -25.94
CA MET A 1 -40.02 -49.56 -27.22
C MET A 1 -39.93 -48.14 -27.76
N ARG A 2 -39.33 -47.80 -28.91
CA ARG A 2 -39.39 -48.39 -30.25
C ARG A 2 -37.99 -48.45 -30.89
N ARG A 3 -37.71 -49.55 -31.58
CA ARG A 3 -36.59 -49.69 -32.52
C ARG A 3 -37.03 -49.04 -33.84
N THR A 4 -36.32 -48.03 -34.31
CA THR A 4 -36.47 -47.48 -35.67
C THR A 4 -35.26 -47.88 -36.52
N SER A 5 -35.60 -48.63 -37.56
CA SER A 5 -34.79 -49.39 -38.52
C SER A 5 -33.58 -48.68 -39.15
N ILE A 6 -32.48 -49.41 -39.26
CA ILE A 6 -31.22 -49.10 -39.98
C ILE A 6 -31.42 -49.23 -41.51
N ALA A 7 -32.52 -48.70 -42.06
CA ALA A 7 -32.97 -49.01 -43.42
C ALA A 7 -32.57 -47.97 -44.50
N GLY A 8 -31.84 -46.90 -44.17
CA GLY A 8 -31.71 -45.73 -45.06
C GLY A 8 -30.44 -45.60 -45.90
N ILE A 9 -29.33 -46.28 -45.57
CA ILE A 9 -28.00 -45.96 -46.14
C ILE A 9 -27.59 -46.93 -47.27
N VAL A 10 -28.32 -48.03 -47.47
CA VAL A 10 -27.97 -49.03 -48.50
C VAL A 10 -28.42 -48.64 -49.92
N SER A 11 -29.17 -47.54 -50.11
CA SER A 11 -29.88 -47.32 -51.38
C SER A 11 -29.30 -46.29 -52.35
N LEU A 12 -28.15 -45.66 -52.09
CA LEU A 12 -27.51 -44.77 -53.08
C LEU A 12 -26.34 -45.42 -53.83
N SER A 13 -25.65 -46.38 -53.21
CA SER A 13 -24.58 -47.15 -53.87
C SER A 13 -25.12 -48.23 -54.82
N ILE A 14 -26.36 -48.68 -54.63
CA ILE A 14 -26.98 -49.73 -55.47
C ILE A 14 -27.60 -49.14 -56.76
N LEU A 15 -27.91 -47.84 -56.80
CA LEU A 15 -28.51 -47.22 -57.99
C LEU A 15 -27.51 -46.84 -59.09
N ILE A 16 -26.21 -46.81 -58.78
CA ILE A 16 -25.14 -46.62 -59.80
C ILE A 16 -24.81 -47.95 -60.50
N GLY A 17 -25.11 -49.10 -59.89
CA GLY A 17 -24.86 -50.43 -60.46
C GLY A 17 -25.97 -51.00 -61.35
N GLY A 18 -27.09 -50.29 -61.52
CA GLY A 18 -28.35 -50.86 -62.03
C GLY A 18 -28.77 -50.54 -63.47
N THR A 19 -28.13 -49.59 -64.17
CA THR A 19 -28.54 -49.22 -65.54
C THR A 19 -27.33 -49.12 -66.46
N LEU A 20 -26.85 -50.29 -66.89
CA LEU A 20 -25.81 -50.47 -67.89
C LEU A 20 -26.35 -50.40 -69.33
N VAL A 21 -27.40 -49.62 -69.61
CA VAL A 21 -27.97 -49.55 -70.95
C VAL A 21 -28.24 -48.10 -71.35
N GLY A 22 -27.24 -47.53 -72.04
CA GLY A 22 -27.45 -46.46 -73.03
C GLY A 22 -27.21 -45.04 -72.57
N CYS A 23 -25.98 -44.68 -72.17
CA CYS A 23 -25.51 -43.30 -72.28
C CYS A 23 -24.55 -43.18 -73.47
N ALA A 24 -24.97 -42.42 -74.47
CA ALA A 24 -24.15 -41.99 -75.58
C ALA A 24 -23.02 -41.06 -75.09
N SER A 25 -21.85 -41.16 -75.71
CA SER A 25 -20.61 -40.39 -75.48
C SER A 25 -20.05 -40.43 -74.05
N GLY A 26 -18.89 -41.08 -73.91
CA GLY A 26 -18.14 -41.19 -72.65
C GLY A 26 -17.62 -39.88 -72.04
N SER A 27 -17.99 -38.72 -72.59
CA SER A 27 -17.72 -37.39 -72.00
C SER A 27 -18.72 -37.00 -70.91
N ASP A 28 -20.00 -37.35 -71.08
CA ASP A 28 -21.06 -36.83 -70.21
C ASP A 28 -21.09 -37.55 -68.86
N CYS A 29 -20.82 -38.86 -68.85
CA CYS A 29 -20.75 -39.66 -67.61
C CYS A 29 -19.53 -39.30 -66.75
N SER A 30 -18.37 -39.02 -67.38
CA SER A 30 -17.17 -38.59 -66.68
C SER A 30 -17.30 -37.19 -66.07
N ASP A 31 -18.13 -36.33 -66.65
CA ASP A 31 -18.36 -34.97 -66.16
C ASP A 31 -19.22 -34.96 -64.87
N TRP A 32 -20.26 -35.81 -64.81
CA TRP A 32 -21.06 -36.00 -63.60
C TRP A 32 -20.26 -36.62 -62.45
N GLU A 33 -19.36 -37.57 -62.73
CA GLU A 33 -18.45 -38.15 -61.73
C GLU A 33 -17.46 -37.10 -61.20
N ALA A 34 -16.91 -36.26 -62.08
CA ALA A 34 -16.04 -35.16 -61.67
C ALA A 34 -16.77 -34.13 -60.81
N GLN A 35 -18.00 -33.76 -61.18
CA GLN A 35 -18.82 -32.82 -60.42
C GLN A 35 -19.25 -33.38 -59.06
N ALA A 36 -19.54 -34.68 -58.96
CA ALA A 36 -19.81 -35.34 -57.69
C ALA A 36 -18.58 -35.38 -56.77
N ALA A 37 -17.39 -35.60 -57.33
CA ALA A 37 -16.13 -35.55 -56.59
C ALA A 37 -15.82 -34.14 -56.08
N ASP A 38 -16.03 -33.11 -56.89
CA ASP A 38 -15.84 -31.70 -56.51
C ASP A 38 -16.80 -31.28 -55.39
N LEU A 39 -18.09 -31.64 -55.50
CA LEU A 39 -19.08 -31.42 -54.45
C LEU A 39 -18.73 -32.13 -53.14
N ALA A 40 -18.20 -33.36 -53.21
CA ALA A 40 -17.76 -34.09 -52.03
C ALA A 40 -16.56 -33.39 -51.36
N ALA A 41 -15.57 -32.98 -52.14
CA ALA A 41 -14.41 -32.23 -51.65
C ALA A 41 -14.84 -30.89 -51.01
N GLY A 42 -15.78 -30.18 -51.63
CA GLY A 42 -16.35 -28.95 -51.05
C GLY A 42 -17.10 -29.19 -49.74
N ASN A 43 -17.86 -30.29 -49.63
CA ASN A 43 -18.58 -30.63 -48.41
C ASN A 43 -17.62 -30.96 -47.25
N ASP A 44 -16.54 -31.66 -47.56
CA ASP A 44 -15.50 -31.98 -46.58
C ASP A 44 -14.71 -30.72 -46.15
N GLY A 45 -14.46 -29.80 -47.09
CA GLY A 45 -13.92 -28.47 -46.79
C GLY A 45 -14.81 -27.66 -45.85
N LEU A 46 -16.11 -27.56 -46.16
CA LEU A 46 -17.07 -26.85 -45.31
C LEU A 46 -17.21 -27.47 -43.91
N LYS A 47 -17.14 -28.80 -43.79
CA LYS A 47 -17.14 -29.47 -42.48
C LYS A 47 -15.88 -29.13 -41.67
N ALA A 48 -14.73 -29.04 -42.32
CA ALA A 48 -13.49 -28.64 -41.67
C ALA A 48 -13.56 -27.18 -41.19
N GLU A 49 -14.03 -26.27 -42.02
CA GLU A 49 -14.25 -24.86 -41.65
C GLU A 49 -15.25 -24.71 -40.50
N LEU A 50 -16.37 -25.44 -40.54
CA LEU A 50 -17.35 -25.46 -39.44
C LEU A 50 -16.72 -25.95 -38.13
N GLY A 51 -15.87 -26.98 -38.20
CA GLY A 51 -15.12 -27.47 -37.05
C GLY A 51 -14.16 -26.42 -36.48
N SER A 52 -13.46 -25.69 -37.36
CA SER A 52 -12.57 -24.60 -36.96
C SER A 52 -13.33 -23.45 -36.31
N ALA A 53 -14.42 -22.98 -36.93
CA ALA A 53 -15.25 -21.91 -36.39
C ALA A 53 -15.88 -22.28 -35.05
N GLN A 54 -16.28 -23.54 -34.87
CA GLN A 54 -16.80 -24.03 -33.60
C GLN A 54 -15.73 -23.98 -32.49
N ALA A 55 -14.49 -24.37 -32.80
CA ALA A 55 -13.39 -24.29 -31.86
C ALA A 55 -13.08 -22.84 -31.45
N GLU A 56 -13.13 -21.89 -32.40
CA GLU A 56 -12.97 -20.46 -32.11
C GLU A 56 -14.10 -19.91 -31.22
N ILE A 57 -15.36 -20.30 -31.48
CA ILE A 57 -16.50 -19.93 -30.65
C ILE A 57 -16.32 -20.42 -29.21
N ASP A 58 -15.84 -21.65 -29.03
CA ASP A 58 -15.62 -22.22 -27.70
C ASP A 58 -14.43 -21.54 -26.99
N SER A 59 -13.38 -21.15 -27.73
CA SER A 59 -12.27 -20.34 -27.21
C SER A 59 -12.75 -18.96 -26.72
N MET A 60 -13.48 -18.23 -27.57
CA MET A 60 -14.00 -16.89 -27.22
C MET A 60 -14.97 -16.93 -26.05
N ARG A 61 -15.77 -18.01 -25.92
CA ARG A 61 -16.63 -18.21 -24.75
C ARG A 61 -15.82 -18.38 -23.47
N SER A 62 -14.75 -19.18 -23.51
CA SER A 62 -13.86 -19.36 -22.37
C SER A 62 -13.20 -18.05 -21.95
N GLU A 63 -12.74 -17.24 -22.91
CA GLU A 63 -12.16 -15.92 -22.65
C GLU A 63 -13.18 -14.95 -22.04
N LEU A 64 -14.42 -14.95 -22.54
CA LEU A 64 -15.49 -14.12 -22.01
C LEU A 64 -15.80 -14.46 -20.54
N ASP A 65 -15.82 -15.74 -20.20
CA ASP A 65 -16.10 -16.18 -18.84
C ASP A 65 -14.93 -15.86 -17.89
N ALA A 66 -13.69 -15.97 -18.37
CA ALA A 66 -12.50 -15.51 -17.62
C ALA A 66 -12.55 -14.00 -17.37
N ALA A 67 -12.81 -13.19 -18.40
CA ALA A 67 -12.88 -11.73 -18.27
C ALA A 67 -13.98 -11.26 -17.31
N LYS A 68 -15.12 -11.97 -17.25
CA LYS A 68 -16.17 -11.68 -16.25
C LYS A 68 -15.72 -12.00 -14.83
N ALA A 69 -15.01 -13.10 -14.63
CA ALA A 69 -14.48 -13.45 -13.31
C ALA A 69 -13.44 -12.42 -12.84
N ASP A 70 -12.58 -11.95 -13.75
CA ASP A 70 -11.60 -10.90 -13.47
C ASP A 70 -12.31 -9.57 -13.13
N TYR A 71 -13.37 -9.22 -13.85
CA TYR A 71 -14.17 -8.02 -13.56
C TYR A 71 -14.78 -8.05 -12.15
N GLU A 72 -15.38 -9.17 -11.74
CA GLU A 72 -15.94 -9.30 -10.39
C GLU A 72 -14.86 -9.25 -9.31
N THR A 73 -13.66 -9.80 -9.59
CA THR A 73 -12.51 -9.72 -8.69
C THR A 73 -12.04 -8.28 -8.54
N LEU A 74 -11.82 -7.57 -9.65
CA LEU A 74 -11.37 -6.18 -9.65
C LEU A 74 -12.37 -5.24 -8.97
N LYS A 75 -13.66 -5.52 -9.11
CA LYS A 75 -14.71 -4.77 -8.42
C LYS A 75 -14.63 -4.94 -6.90
N ALA A 76 -14.40 -6.15 -6.40
CA ALA A 76 -14.23 -6.38 -4.97
C ALA A 76 -12.95 -5.74 -4.41
N GLU A 77 -11.86 -5.74 -5.19
CA GLU A 77 -10.63 -5.02 -4.85
C GLU A 77 -10.86 -3.51 -4.79
N TRP A 78 -11.65 -2.94 -5.70
CA TRP A 78 -12.01 -1.53 -5.69
C TRP A 78 -12.80 -1.15 -4.43
N ASP A 79 -13.84 -1.92 -4.09
CA ASP A 79 -14.65 -1.68 -2.88
C ASP A 79 -13.79 -1.74 -1.59
N THR A 80 -12.81 -2.65 -1.57
CA THR A 80 -11.83 -2.76 -0.47
C THR A 80 -10.95 -1.52 -0.39
N LEU A 81 -10.38 -1.11 -1.53
CA LEU A 81 -9.48 0.04 -1.62
C LEU A 81 -10.19 1.36 -1.26
N GLU A 82 -11.46 1.51 -1.65
CA GLU A 82 -12.29 2.66 -1.28
C GLU A 82 -12.46 2.75 0.24
N THR A 83 -12.76 1.62 0.89
CA THR A 83 -12.88 1.55 2.36
C THR A 83 -11.55 1.90 3.06
N ASP A 84 -10.44 1.36 2.58
CA ASP A 84 -9.10 1.64 3.14
C ASP A 84 -8.70 3.11 2.97
N HIS A 85 -9.07 3.72 1.83
CA HIS A 85 -8.83 5.14 1.57
C HIS A 85 -9.59 6.04 2.55
N GLU A 86 -10.87 5.74 2.78
CA GLU A 86 -11.69 6.47 3.75
C GLU A 86 -11.12 6.33 5.18
N ALA A 87 -10.71 5.13 5.58
CA ALA A 87 -10.08 4.89 6.87
C ALA A 87 -8.79 5.69 7.05
N THR A 88 -7.89 5.63 6.07
CA THR A 88 -6.62 6.38 6.09
C THR A 88 -6.86 7.88 6.12
N SER A 89 -7.85 8.37 5.38
CA SER A 89 -8.21 9.80 5.38
C SER A 89 -8.71 10.25 6.75
N ALA A 90 -9.47 9.42 7.47
CA ALA A 90 -9.95 9.73 8.82
C ALA A 90 -8.81 9.73 9.86
N GLU A 91 -7.86 8.80 9.74
CA GLU A 91 -6.66 8.78 10.58
C GLU A 91 -5.79 10.03 10.39
N LEU A 92 -5.60 10.47 9.14
CA LEU A 92 -4.86 11.71 8.83
C LEU A 92 -5.53 12.95 9.40
N GLU A 93 -6.87 13.01 9.37
CA GLU A 93 -7.61 14.12 9.95
C GLU A 93 -7.44 14.17 11.47
N THR A 94 -7.57 13.01 12.13
CA THR A 94 -7.37 12.89 13.59
C THR A 94 -5.95 13.29 13.97
N LEU A 95 -4.94 12.78 13.26
CA LEU A 95 -3.54 13.10 13.54
C LEU A 95 -3.24 14.59 13.36
N ARG A 96 -3.89 15.23 12.39
CA ARG A 96 -3.78 16.68 12.19
C ARG A 96 -4.35 17.46 13.36
N GLU A 97 -5.51 17.07 13.86
CA GLU A 97 -6.15 17.69 15.04
C GLU A 97 -5.28 17.51 16.29
N ASP A 98 -4.77 16.30 16.52
CA ASP A 98 -3.85 16.00 17.64
C ASP A 98 -2.57 16.83 17.56
N TYR A 99 -1.99 16.96 16.36
CA TYR A 99 -0.79 17.77 16.16
C TYR A 99 -1.05 19.26 16.40
N GLN A 100 -2.20 19.78 15.94
CA GLN A 100 -2.59 21.15 16.18
C GLN A 100 -2.82 21.42 17.67
N ALA A 101 -3.51 20.51 18.37
CA ALA A 101 -3.72 20.60 19.81
C ALA A 101 -2.39 20.60 20.59
N LEU A 102 -1.41 19.80 20.15
CA LEU A 102 -0.08 19.78 20.75
C LEU A 102 0.69 21.10 20.54
N ILE A 103 0.57 21.70 19.35
CA ILE A 103 1.15 23.02 19.09
C ILE A 103 0.50 24.06 20.01
N GLU A 104 -0.83 24.05 20.12
CA GLU A 104 -1.56 24.98 20.99
C GLU A 104 -1.16 24.80 22.47
N ASP A 105 -1.04 23.56 22.97
CA ASP A 105 -0.56 23.29 24.34
C ASP A 105 0.86 23.82 24.57
N MET A 106 1.73 23.67 23.58
CA MET A 106 3.09 24.22 23.64
C MET A 106 3.12 25.75 23.59
N GLU A 107 2.25 26.38 22.80
CA GLU A 107 2.14 27.85 22.70
C GLU A 107 1.46 28.47 23.93
N ILE A 108 0.51 27.77 24.57
CA ILE A 108 -0.15 28.14 25.84
C ILE A 108 0.74 27.79 27.04
N SER A 109 2.06 27.86 26.88
CA SER A 109 2.97 27.81 28.02
C SER A 109 3.00 29.17 28.71
N ASP A 110 2.32 29.29 29.86
CA ASP A 110 2.38 30.46 30.79
C ASP A 110 3.80 30.74 31.32
N LEU A 111 4.77 29.92 30.94
CA LEU A 111 6.17 30.11 31.27
C LEU A 111 6.69 31.39 30.60
N ARG A 112 7.46 32.15 31.37
CA ARG A 112 8.07 33.42 30.93
C ARG A 112 9.58 33.41 31.11
N ASN A 113 10.23 34.29 30.37
CA ASN A 113 11.65 34.55 30.59
C ASN A 113 11.83 35.26 31.95
N PRO A 114 12.70 34.74 32.86
CA PRO A 114 13.00 35.42 34.12
C PRO A 114 13.80 36.70 33.90
N THR A 115 13.82 37.58 34.90
CA THR A 115 14.94 38.55 35.05
C THR A 115 16.17 37.83 35.61
N TRP A 116 17.36 38.39 35.42
CA TRP A 116 18.58 37.88 36.03
C TRP A 116 18.47 37.76 37.56
N GLN A 117 17.78 38.70 38.22
CA GLN A 117 17.59 38.65 39.66
C GLN A 117 16.67 37.50 40.08
N GLU A 118 15.60 37.25 39.34
CA GLU A 118 14.71 36.11 39.58
C GLU A 118 15.41 34.78 39.32
N LEU A 119 16.17 34.67 38.24
CA LEU A 119 16.96 33.49 37.91
C LEU A 119 17.96 33.15 39.03
N LYS A 120 18.71 34.14 39.54
CA LYS A 120 19.63 33.90 40.66
C LYS A 120 18.92 33.41 41.92
N ARG A 121 17.82 34.06 42.31
CA ARG A 121 17.04 33.61 43.48
C ARG A 121 16.48 32.20 43.29
N PHE A 122 16.08 31.86 42.07
CA PHE A 122 15.65 30.52 41.71
C PHE A 122 16.77 29.51 41.93
N LEU A 123 17.95 29.76 41.36
CA LEU A 123 19.11 28.88 41.46
C LEU A 123 19.62 28.74 42.90
N GLU A 124 19.67 29.82 43.67
CA GLU A 124 20.06 29.80 45.09
C GLU A 124 19.11 28.98 45.98
N ALA A 125 17.84 28.86 45.59
CA ALA A 125 16.81 28.13 46.34
C ALA A 125 16.55 26.72 45.79
N ASP A 126 16.98 26.44 44.57
CA ASP A 126 16.95 25.11 43.98
C ASP A 126 18.03 24.23 44.61
N LYS A 127 17.79 22.92 44.67
CA LYS A 127 18.70 21.96 45.32
C LYS A 127 19.17 20.87 44.36
N THR A 128 18.95 21.03 43.06
CA THR A 128 19.30 20.02 42.06
C THR A 128 20.80 19.72 42.08
N ASP A 129 21.64 20.72 42.32
CA ASP A 129 23.09 20.63 42.52
C ASP A 129 23.52 19.83 43.76
N THR A 130 22.59 19.52 44.67
CA THR A 130 22.83 18.67 45.85
C THR A 130 22.43 17.22 45.64
N LEU A 131 21.83 16.88 44.49
CA LEU A 131 21.49 15.49 44.16
C LEU A 131 22.75 14.66 43.88
N THR A 132 22.63 13.35 44.11
CA THR A 132 23.75 12.42 43.88
C THR A 132 23.84 12.03 42.42
N TYR A 133 25.01 12.20 41.82
CA TYR A 133 25.28 11.72 40.48
C TYR A 133 25.40 10.19 40.44
N ALA A 134 24.66 9.56 39.51
CA ALA A 134 24.69 8.12 39.25
C ALA A 134 24.74 7.88 37.74
N ALA A 135 25.91 7.47 37.22
CA ALA A 135 26.17 7.42 35.78
C ALA A 135 25.17 6.61 34.94
N ASP A 136 24.56 5.56 35.52
CA ASP A 136 23.63 4.66 34.81
C ASP A 136 22.15 4.91 35.18
N GLU A 137 21.85 5.86 36.07
CA GLU A 137 20.50 6.07 36.62
C GLU A 137 20.08 7.56 36.70
N PHE A 138 21.00 8.45 37.06
CA PHE A 138 20.78 9.87 37.23
C PHE A 138 22.07 10.64 36.94
N ASP A 139 22.34 10.84 35.66
CA ASP A 139 23.52 11.50 35.13
C ASP A 139 23.22 12.96 34.76
N CYS A 140 24.07 13.59 33.94
CA CYS A 140 23.90 14.99 33.55
C CYS A 140 22.52 15.31 32.95
N GLU A 141 21.91 14.37 32.23
CA GLU A 141 20.56 14.53 31.67
C GLU A 141 19.52 14.64 32.80
N GLY A 142 19.64 13.79 33.82
CA GLY A 142 18.77 13.78 35.00
C GLY A 142 18.77 15.11 35.76
N PHE A 143 19.95 15.70 35.99
CA PHE A 143 20.08 17.01 36.62
C PHE A 143 19.46 18.12 35.75
N ALA A 144 19.80 18.17 34.46
CA ALA A 144 19.30 19.21 33.56
C ALA A 144 17.77 19.13 33.36
N ILE A 145 17.19 17.93 33.33
CA ILE A 145 15.74 17.72 33.35
C ILE A 145 15.12 18.19 34.66
N THR A 146 15.74 17.84 35.79
CA THR A 146 15.23 18.20 37.12
C THR A 146 15.20 19.71 37.33
N LEU A 147 16.29 20.42 36.98
CA LEU A 147 16.36 21.88 37.09
C LEU A 147 15.35 22.56 36.15
N ARG A 148 15.18 22.05 34.92
CA ARG A 148 14.16 22.52 33.97
C ARG A 148 12.75 22.41 34.55
N ASP A 149 12.40 21.25 35.12
CA ASP A 149 11.08 21.00 35.66
C ASP A 149 10.81 21.85 36.93
N ASN A 150 11.83 22.06 37.76
CA ASN A 150 11.76 23.01 38.88
C ASN A 150 11.55 24.46 38.39
N ALA A 151 12.24 24.87 37.32
CA ALA A 151 12.09 26.18 36.71
C ALA A 151 10.68 26.38 36.14
N ALA A 152 10.15 25.38 35.43
CA ALA A 152 8.79 25.38 34.91
C ALA A 152 7.75 25.51 36.04
N ARG A 153 7.93 24.80 37.16
CA ARG A 153 7.09 24.98 38.37
C ARG A 153 7.14 26.38 38.96
N ARG A 154 8.22 27.14 38.73
CA ARG A 154 8.35 28.57 39.11
C ARG A 154 7.87 29.53 38.01
N GLY A 155 7.32 29.02 36.91
CA GLY A 155 6.82 29.83 35.79
C GLY A 155 7.92 30.30 34.85
N PHE A 156 9.10 29.68 34.85
CA PHE A 156 10.23 30.10 34.01
C PHE A 156 10.43 29.21 32.78
N LYS A 157 10.65 29.87 31.63
CA LYS A 157 11.14 29.23 30.41
C LYS A 157 12.62 28.89 30.58
N SER A 158 12.96 27.67 30.19
CA SER A 158 14.34 27.20 30.08
C SER A 158 14.45 26.20 28.95
N ALA A 159 15.64 26.11 28.37
CA ALA A 159 15.99 25.10 27.38
C ALA A 159 16.84 24.00 28.02
N PHE A 160 16.71 22.79 27.50
CA PHE A 160 17.68 21.71 27.69
C PHE A 160 18.75 21.83 26.59
N VAL A 161 20.02 21.77 26.97
CA VAL A 161 21.15 21.92 26.06
C VAL A 161 22.02 20.68 26.15
N ALA A 162 22.12 19.95 25.04
CA ALA A 162 23.07 18.85 24.89
C ALA A 162 24.36 19.36 24.24
N LEU A 163 25.50 19.05 24.84
CA LEU A 163 26.83 19.33 24.31
C LEU A 163 27.46 18.01 23.82
N GLY A 164 27.97 18.02 22.59
CA GLY A 164 28.74 16.92 22.01
C GLY A 164 30.22 17.27 21.88
N TYR A 165 31.11 16.34 22.20
CA TYR A 165 32.55 16.47 21.99
C TYR A 165 33.02 15.51 20.88
N GLY A 166 33.35 16.03 19.70
CA GLY A 166 33.96 15.24 18.62
C GLY A 166 33.07 14.11 18.07
N GLU A 167 33.68 12.98 17.69
CA GLU A 167 33.03 11.87 16.96
C GLU A 167 32.53 10.70 17.83
N ALA A 168 32.65 10.74 19.17
CA ALA A 168 32.09 9.68 20.02
C ALA A 168 31.60 10.19 21.39
N THR A 169 30.39 9.72 21.73
CA THR A 169 29.74 9.68 23.05
C THR A 169 29.33 11.02 23.67
N ILE A 170 28.09 11.03 24.16
CA ILE A 170 27.34 12.14 24.78
C ILE A 170 28.26 12.89 25.75
N GLY A 171 28.44 14.19 25.51
CA GLY A 171 29.44 14.98 26.20
C GLY A 171 28.93 15.51 27.53
N HIS A 172 27.82 16.25 27.49
CA HIS A 172 27.25 16.90 28.67
C HIS A 172 25.82 17.40 28.44
N ALA A 173 25.03 17.57 29.50
CA ALA A 173 23.72 18.21 29.46
C ALA A 173 23.62 19.33 30.50
N LEU A 174 23.11 20.48 30.08
CA LEU A 174 22.92 21.66 30.94
C LEU A 174 21.65 22.43 30.55
N ASN A 175 21.33 23.51 31.26
CA ASN A 175 20.17 24.34 30.96
C ASN A 175 20.56 25.71 30.41
N ALA A 176 19.70 26.30 29.59
CA ALA A 176 19.81 27.69 29.19
C ALA A 176 18.54 28.48 29.55
N PHE A 177 18.74 29.71 30.00
CA PHE A 177 17.68 30.63 30.38
C PHE A 177 17.85 31.93 29.61
N GLU A 178 16.88 32.30 28.79
CA GLU A 178 16.83 33.64 28.21
C GLU A 178 16.36 34.59 29.30
N THR A 179 17.23 35.51 29.74
CA THR A 179 16.86 36.53 30.71
C THR A 179 16.42 37.81 30.02
N THR A 180 15.38 38.45 30.55
CA THR A 180 14.82 39.69 29.97
C THR A 180 15.76 40.89 30.00
N ASP A 181 16.81 40.86 30.83
CA ASP A 181 17.69 41.99 31.12
C ASP A 181 19.20 41.70 30.93
N ARG A 182 19.61 40.44 30.70
CA ARG A 182 21.01 40.06 30.44
C ARG A 182 21.22 39.10 29.28
N GLY A 183 20.16 38.75 28.55
CA GLY A 183 20.20 37.79 27.46
C GLY A 183 20.35 36.35 27.94
N LEU A 184 20.86 35.50 27.07
CA LEU A 184 20.98 34.06 27.30
C LEU A 184 22.04 33.71 28.36
N VAL A 185 21.66 32.91 29.35
CA VAL A 185 22.52 32.38 30.42
C VAL A 185 22.52 30.86 30.37
N TYR A 186 23.71 30.26 30.40
CA TYR A 186 23.88 28.81 30.54
C TYR A 186 24.14 28.46 32.00
N VAL A 187 23.46 27.42 32.49
CA VAL A 187 23.52 26.95 33.86
C VAL A 187 23.81 25.46 33.85
N ASP A 188 24.94 25.12 34.44
CA ASP A 188 25.34 23.75 34.71
C ASP A 188 25.15 23.49 36.21
N CYS A 189 24.36 22.47 36.55
CA CYS A 189 24.08 22.07 37.92
C CYS A 189 24.63 20.68 38.24
N THR A 190 25.46 20.13 37.36
CA THR A 190 26.07 18.81 37.49
C THR A 190 27.47 18.92 38.04
N GLU A 191 27.63 19.41 39.27
CA GLU A 191 28.84 19.21 40.08
C GLU A 191 28.65 19.83 41.47
N HIS A 192 28.73 18.98 42.49
CA HIS A 192 29.28 19.40 43.78
C HIS A 192 30.80 19.45 43.58
N ASP A 193 31.39 20.64 43.68
CA ASP A 193 32.84 20.93 43.74
C ASP A 193 33.78 19.70 43.69
N LEU A 194 34.38 19.44 42.52
CA LEU A 194 35.65 18.72 42.41
C LEU A 194 36.64 19.55 41.57
N ILE A 195 37.10 20.67 42.14
CA ILE A 195 38.38 21.31 41.78
C ILE A 195 39.24 21.45 43.04
#